data_AF-A0A9E4NNA3-F1
#
_entry.id   AF-A0A9E4NNA3-F1
#
_cell.length_a   1.000
_cell.length_b   1.000
_cell.length_c   1.000
_cell.angle_alpha   90.00
_cell.angle_beta   90.00
_cell.angle_gamma   90.00
#
_symmetry.space_group_name_H-M   'P 1'
#
loop_
_entity.id
_entity.type
_entity.pdbx_description
1 polymer ?
#
loop_
_entity_poly.entity_id
_entity_poly.type
_entity_poly.pdbx_seq_one_letter_code
_entity_poly.pdbx_strand_id
1 'polypeptide(L)'
;MPPPEKIVKKLMDLLDSGKKKDRAKCDRISELLKKLKKQERVVKEKLANEKDRTKRKRLSTEVKIIHTQRKKAIRRFKELKSKC
;
A
#
# COMPACT_ATOMS: atom_id res chain seq x y z
N MET A 1 9.72 11.57 -3.08
CA MET A 1 9.05 10.28 -2.78
C MET A 1 8.22 9.87 -3.99
N PRO A 2 8.28 8.61 -4.46
CA PRO A 2 7.45 8.16 -5.56
C PRO A 2 5.95 8.23 -5.18
N PRO A 3 5.07 8.57 -6.14
CA PRO A 3 3.63 8.66 -5.89
C PRO A 3 3.07 7.30 -5.42
N PRO A 4 2.11 7.30 -4.48
CA PRO A 4 1.54 6.08 -3.89
C PRO A 4 1.00 5.11 -4.95
N GLU A 5 0.51 5.63 -6.08
CA GLU A 5 0.04 4.85 -7.22
C GLU A 5 1.10 3.93 -7.82
N LYS A 6 2.37 4.36 -7.91
CA LYS A 6 3.45 3.52 -8.45
C LYS A 6 3.74 2.31 -7.56
N ILE A 7 3.67 2.50 -6.25
CA ILE A 7 3.92 1.43 -5.28
C ILE A 7 2.76 0.43 -5.30
N VAL A 8 1.54 0.93 -5.43
CA VAL A 8 0.33 0.11 -5.53
C VAL A 8 0.32 -0.70 -6.82
N LYS A 9 0.68 -0.08 -7.96
CA LYS A 9 0.73 -0.78 -9.24
C LYS A 9 1.75 -1.92 -9.21
N LYS A 10 2.93 -1.66 -8.66
CA LYS A 10 4.00 -2.67 -8.50
C LYS A 10 3.60 -3.80 -7.54
N LEU A 11 2.83 -3.47 -6.51
CA LEU A 11 2.28 -4.44 -5.57
C LEU A 11 1.18 -5.31 -6.21
N MET A 12 0.27 -4.69 -6.97
CA MET A 12 -0.76 -5.44 -7.71
C MET A 12 -0.14 -6.36 -8.74
N ASP A 13 0.87 -5.90 -9.48
CA ASP A 13 1.60 -6.71 -10.46
C ASP A 13 2.25 -7.95 -9.82
N LEU A 14 2.90 -7.77 -8.66
CA LEU A 14 3.47 -8.88 -7.90
C LEU A 14 2.42 -9.84 -7.32
N LEU A 15 1.26 -9.33 -6.91
CA LEU A 15 0.13 -10.11 -6.41
C LEU A 15 -0.64 -10.82 -7.53
N ASP A 16 -0.59 -10.30 -8.76
CA ASP A 16 -1.25 -10.86 -9.94
C ASP A 16 -0.40 -11.90 -10.66
N SER A 17 0.92 -11.74 -10.62
CA SER A 17 1.92 -12.71 -11.09
C SER A 17 1.99 -14.01 -10.24
N GLY A 18 0.92 -14.34 -9.51
CA GLY A 18 0.73 -15.40 -8.52
C GLY A 18 0.75 -16.84 -9.06
N LYS A 19 1.49 -17.12 -10.14
CA LYS A 19 1.64 -18.46 -10.71
C LYS A 19 2.96 -19.16 -10.38
N LYS A 20 3.96 -18.49 -9.80
CA LYS A 20 5.25 -19.11 -9.44
C LYS A 20 5.52 -19.01 -7.94
N LYS A 21 5.78 -20.18 -7.33
CA LYS A 21 6.19 -20.37 -5.92
C LYS A 21 7.54 -19.68 -5.68
N ASP A 22 7.53 -18.37 -5.50
CA ASP A 22 8.74 -17.59 -5.23
C ASP A 22 8.63 -16.97 -3.84
N ARG A 23 9.33 -17.53 -2.85
CA ARG A 23 9.51 -16.88 -1.53
C ARG A 23 10.00 -15.44 -1.67
N ALA A 24 10.86 -15.19 -2.66
CA ALA A 24 11.34 -13.85 -3.01
C ALA A 24 10.21 -12.87 -3.38
N LYS A 25 9.10 -13.34 -3.97
CA LYS A 25 7.91 -12.50 -4.22
C LYS A 25 7.19 -12.18 -2.91
N CYS A 26 7.06 -13.16 -2.02
CA CYS A 26 6.44 -12.96 -0.71
C CYS A 26 7.20 -11.91 0.14
N ASP A 27 8.54 -11.98 0.18
CA ASP A 27 9.36 -10.97 0.87
C ASP A 27 9.22 -9.58 0.25
N ARG A 28 9.25 -9.48 -1.09
CA ARG A 28 9.04 -8.21 -1.80
C ARG A 28 7.65 -7.61 -1.52
N ILE A 29 6.61 -8.43 -1.45
CA ILE A 29 5.25 -7.98 -1.11
C ILE A 29 5.20 -7.47 0.34
N SER A 30 5.82 -8.18 1.28
CA SER A 30 5.92 -7.78 2.69
C SER A 30 6.63 -6.43 2.84
N GLU A 31 7.75 -6.24 2.13
CA GLU A 31 8.50 -4.98 2.05
C GLU A 31 7.65 -3.82 1.49
N LEU A 32 6.93 -4.06 0.39
CA LEU A 32 6.05 -3.05 -0.21
C LEU A 32 4.88 -2.67 0.72
N LEU A 33 4.31 -3.64 1.43
CA LEU A 33 3.28 -3.40 2.45
C LEU A 33 3.81 -2.56 3.62
N LYS A 34 5.06 -2.79 4.06
CA LYS A 34 5.74 -1.94 5.07
C LYS A 34 5.95 -0.52 4.55
N LYS A 35 6.36 -0.35 3.28
CA LYS A 35 6.52 0.98 2.66
C LYS A 35 5.19 1.72 2.56
N LEU A 36 4.11 1.04 2.15
CA LEU A 36 2.75 1.60 2.14
C LEU A 36 2.27 2.01 3.54
N LYS A 37 2.56 1.21 4.58
CA LYS A 37 2.26 1.58 5.97
C LYS A 37 2.96 2.87 6.39
N LYS A 38 4.25 3.01 6.05
CA LYS A 38 5.01 4.23 6.34
C LYS A 38 4.44 5.43 5.60
N GLN A 39 4.11 5.30 4.33
CA GLN A 39 3.47 6.39 3.57
C GLN A 39 2.11 6.78 4.14
N GLU A 40 1.24 5.80 4.46
CA GLU A 40 -0.06 6.07 5.08
C GLU A 40 0.10 6.89 6.38
N ARG A 41 1.10 6.57 7.21
CA ARG A 41 1.40 7.29 8.44
C ARG A 41 1.84 8.74 8.15
N VAL A 42 2.77 8.93 7.22
CA VAL A 42 3.27 10.26 6.83
C VAL A 42 2.13 11.13 6.28
N VAL A 43 1.25 10.58 5.43
CA VAL A 43 0.12 11.32 4.88
C VAL A 43 -0.93 11.61 5.97
N LYS A 44 -1.16 10.70 6.93
CA LYS A 44 -1.99 10.96 8.11
C LYS A 44 -1.42 12.07 9.00
N GLU A 45 -0.12 12.09 9.23
CA GLU A 45 0.52 13.15 10.01
C GLU A 45 0.42 14.50 9.30
N LYS A 46 0.59 14.53 7.97
CA LYS A 46 0.32 15.72 7.16
C LYS A 46 -1.14 16.15 7.27
N LEU A 47 -2.08 15.22 7.18
CA LEU A 47 -3.52 15.50 7.34
C LEU A 47 -3.86 16.08 8.71
N ALA A 48 -3.20 15.62 9.77
CA ALA A 48 -3.42 16.10 11.14
C ALA A 48 -2.89 17.52 11.34
N ASN A 49 -1.79 17.87 10.69
CA ASN A 49 -1.18 19.21 10.75
C ASN A 49 -1.73 20.19 9.70
N GLU A 50 -2.48 19.70 8.71
CA GLU A 50 -3.04 20.54 7.64
C GLU A 50 -4.26 21.32 8.12
N LYS A 51 -4.12 22.65 8.17
CA LYS A 51 -5.19 23.58 8.55
C LYS A 51 -6.12 23.93 7.38
N ASP A 52 -5.64 23.76 6.15
CA ASP A 52 -6.41 24.05 4.95
C ASP A 52 -7.46 22.97 4.68
N ARG A 53 -8.74 23.37 4.64
CA ARG A 53 -9.88 22.45 4.52
C ARG A 53 -9.89 21.69 3.18
N THR A 54 -9.44 22.31 2.10
CA THR A 54 -9.41 21.74 0.75
C THR A 54 -8.29 20.72 0.63
N LYS A 55 -7.08 21.08 1.09
CA LYS A 55 -5.94 20.16 1.14
C LYS A 55 -6.20 18.99 2.09
N ARG A 56 -6.83 19.25 3.24
CA ARG A 56 -7.25 18.21 4.19
C ARG A 56 -8.23 17.23 3.56
N LYS A 57 -9.19 17.69 2.75
CA LYS A 57 -10.10 16.79 2.00
C LYS A 57 -9.33 15.91 1.02
N ARG A 58 -8.40 16.47 0.24
CA ARG A 58 -7.55 15.72 -0.70
C ARG A 58 -6.69 14.68 0.00
N LEU A 59 -5.98 15.08 1.06
CA LEU A 59 -5.15 14.18 1.87
C LEU A 59 -5.99 13.06 2.52
N SER A 60 -7.21 13.35 2.96
CA SER A 60 -8.10 12.35 3.54
C SER A 60 -8.53 11.30 2.51
N THR A 61 -8.86 11.73 1.29
CA THR A 61 -9.15 10.83 0.17
C THR A 61 -7.93 9.97 -0.17
N GLU A 62 -6.73 10.58 -0.23
CA GLU A 62 -5.49 9.86 -0.49
C GLU A 62 -5.18 8.81 0.58
N VAL A 63 -5.34 9.15 1.87
CA VAL A 63 -5.21 8.20 2.98
C VAL A 63 -6.20 7.03 2.82
N LYS A 64 -7.46 7.31 2.47
CA LYS A 64 -8.47 6.25 2.26
C LYS A 64 -8.10 5.32 1.11
N ILE A 65 -7.61 5.86 0.00
CA ILE A 65 -7.18 5.07 -1.16
C ILE A 65 -6.00 4.16 -0.76
N ILE A 66 -4.95 4.73 -0.15
CA ILE A 66 -3.78 3.99 0.32
C ILE A 66 -4.20 2.90 1.32
N HIS A 67 -5.05 3.23 2.29
CA HIS A 67 -5.52 2.29 3.29
C HIS A 67 -6.30 1.13 2.66
N THR A 68 -7.19 1.43 1.71
CA THR A 68 -8.00 0.42 1.01
C THR A 68 -7.13 -0.51 0.17
N GLN A 69 -6.20 0.04 -0.61
CA GLN A 69 -5.27 -0.73 -1.44
C GLN A 69 -4.35 -1.60 -0.57
N ARG A 70 -3.86 -1.07 0.54
CA ARG A 70 -3.05 -1.81 1.51
C ARG A 70 -3.85 -2.96 2.14
N LYS A 71 -5.11 -2.76 2.53
CA LYS A 71 -5.98 -3.82 3.06
C LYS A 71 -6.18 -4.94 2.03
N LYS A 72 -6.50 -4.60 0.77
CA LYS A 72 -6.64 -5.56 -0.33
C LYS A 72 -5.35 -6.36 -0.53
N ALA A 73 -4.21 -5.68 -0.53
CA ALA A 73 -2.91 -6.33 -0.69
C ALA A 73 -2.54 -7.23 0.49
N ILE A 74 -2.85 -6.85 1.74
CA ILE A 74 -2.66 -7.71 2.91
C ILE A 74 -3.52 -8.98 2.81
N ARG A 75 -4.79 -8.84 2.38
CA ARG A 75 -5.69 -9.99 2.20
C ARG A 75 -5.13 -10.97 1.18
N ARG A 76 -4.78 -10.48 -0.01
CA ARG A 76 -4.19 -11.30 -1.07
C ARG A 76 -2.82 -11.86 -0.68
N PHE A 77 -2.01 -11.11 0.08
CA PHE A 77 -0.76 -11.61 0.64
C PHE A 77 -0.98 -12.73 1.66
N LYS A 78 -2.01 -12.66 2.53
CA LYS A 78 -2.34 -13.76 3.44
C LYS A 78 -2.75 -15.03 2.68
N GLU A 79 -3.54 -14.88 1.62
CA GLU A 79 -3.93 -16.00 0.75
C GLU A 79 -2.72 -16.60 0.01
N LEU A 80 -1.79 -15.75 -0.44
CA LEU A 80 -0.54 -16.19 -1.06
C LEU A 80 0.47 -16.73 -0.04
N LYS A 81 0.44 -16.29 1.22
CA LYS A 81 1.35 -16.77 2.27
C LYS A 81 1.15 -18.25 2.56
N SER A 82 -0.07 -18.77 2.39
CA SER A 82 -0.32 -20.22 2.45
C SER A 82 0.23 -20.99 1.22
N LYS A 83 0.64 -20.27 0.17
CA LYS A 83 1.19 -20.79 -1.09
C LYS A 83 2.66 -20.41 -1.29
N CYS A 84 3.24 -19.69 -0.34
CA CYS A 84 4.67 -19.51 -0.10
C CYS A 84 5.08 -20.50 1.02
#